data_AF-A0A7C8YUM0-F1
#
_entry.id   AF-A0A7C8YUM0-F1
#
_cell.length_a   1.000
_cell.length_b   1.000
_cell.length_c   1.000
_cell.angle_alpha   90.00
_cell.angle_beta   90.00
_cell.angle_gamma   90.00
#
_symmetry.space_group_name_H-M   'P 1'
#
loop_
_entity.id
_entity.type
_entity.pdbx_description
1 polymer ?
#
loop_
_entity_poly.entity_id
_entity_poly.type
_entity_poly.pdbx_seq_one_letter_code
_entity_poly.pdbx_strand_id
1 'polypeptide(L)'
;MGEIKTFTRKTLLDLFYAVYEKDTKKVVKSLINLGALKPMGDLSAVRRSVKFFLDNSLSQTIDQQQTMSAIGEDLFSIAQDQPFRFPTAFAFVIRAFSTLEGVGHALDPNFSFVKVAAPYTQELLDLKELRPTGAKFVQEIRKQAEDVRDSTLSMPHRVQQIEEFVKQLEAGDLKLRVRVLESERAAQKATILQIATMYTVMAGTLLNLGIALSSQGYQIVANSSYLGAGVFFTLLVQSMQRLRKLDKFEKMI
;
A
#
# COMPACT_ATOMS: atom_id res chain seq x y z
N MET A 1 33.32 10.13 5.18
CA MET A 1 32.33 10.84 4.33
C MET A 1 31.68 9.82 3.42
N GLY A 2 30.35 9.76 3.37
CA GLY A 2 29.64 8.78 2.53
C GLY A 2 29.59 9.24 1.08
N GLU A 3 30.07 8.42 0.16
CA GLU A 3 29.99 8.69 -1.28
C GLU A 3 28.80 7.92 -1.88
N ILE A 4 27.91 8.63 -2.56
CA ILE A 4 26.84 7.99 -3.33
C ILE A 4 27.45 7.55 -4.66
N LYS A 5 27.57 6.24 -4.86
CA LYS A 5 28.06 5.64 -6.12
C LYS A 5 27.32 6.25 -7.31
N THR A 6 28.05 6.51 -8.40
CA THR A 6 27.53 7.13 -9.64
C THR A 6 26.28 6.45 -10.18
N PHE A 7 26.18 5.12 -10.01
CA PHE A 7 24.98 4.33 -10.34
C PHE A 7 23.76 4.79 -9.54
N THR A 8 23.84 4.80 -8.21
CA THR A 8 22.75 5.20 -7.31
C THR A 8 22.32 6.64 -7.56
N ARG A 9 23.27 7.55 -7.82
CA ARG A 9 22.98 8.95 -8.16
C ARG A 9 22.13 9.04 -9.43
N LYS A 10 22.49 8.29 -10.48
CA LYS A 10 21.77 8.28 -11.75
C LYS A 10 20.35 7.72 -11.56
N THR A 11 20.20 6.60 -10.86
CA THR A 11 18.89 5.98 -10.65
C THR A 11 17.98 6.83 -9.76
N LEU A 12 18.54 7.56 -8.80
CA LEU A 12 17.83 8.57 -8.00
C LEU A 12 17.30 9.72 -8.85
N LEU A 13 18.14 10.23 -9.76
CA LEU A 13 17.71 11.25 -10.73
C LEU A 13 16.61 10.70 -11.63
N ASP A 14 16.77 9.49 -12.18
CA ASP A 14 15.75 8.83 -13.02
C ASP A 14 14.42 8.64 -12.25
N LEU A 15 14.46 8.33 -10.95
CA LEU A 15 13.27 8.29 -10.08
C LEU A 15 12.64 9.69 -9.94
N PHE A 16 13.45 10.70 -9.68
CA PHE A 16 12.99 12.08 -9.51
C PHE A 16 12.24 12.57 -10.76
N TYR A 17 12.80 12.36 -11.95
CA TYR A 17 12.12 12.69 -13.20
C TYR A 17 10.84 11.90 -13.40
N ALA A 18 10.84 10.61 -13.07
CA ALA A 18 9.65 9.78 -13.22
C ALA A 18 8.48 10.28 -12.36
N VAL A 19 8.77 10.78 -11.15
CA VAL A 19 7.79 11.41 -10.28
C VAL A 19 7.31 12.74 -10.88
N TYR A 20 8.22 13.56 -11.40
CA TYR A 20 7.88 14.83 -12.04
C TYR A 20 7.00 14.66 -13.30
N GLU A 21 7.35 13.70 -14.16
CA GLU A 21 6.57 13.34 -15.36
C GLU A 21 5.24 12.62 -15.03
N LYS A 22 4.97 12.34 -13.74
CA LYS A 22 3.84 11.52 -13.26
C LYS A 22 3.73 10.14 -13.92
N ASP A 23 4.85 9.58 -14.38
CA ASP A 23 4.87 8.28 -15.03
C ASP A 23 5.04 7.17 -13.99
N THR A 24 3.91 6.59 -13.57
CA THR A 24 3.87 5.49 -12.59
C THR A 24 4.74 4.29 -13.00
N LYS A 25 4.84 3.97 -14.30
CA LYS A 25 5.62 2.81 -14.76
C LYS A 25 7.12 3.07 -14.59
N LYS A 26 7.57 4.28 -14.95
CA LYS A 26 8.97 4.69 -14.74
C LYS A 26 9.31 4.74 -13.25
N VAL A 27 8.40 5.23 -12.39
CA VAL A 27 8.62 5.27 -10.93
C VAL A 27 8.83 3.87 -10.36
N VAL A 28 7.93 2.93 -10.66
CA VAL A 28 8.05 1.54 -10.18
C VAL A 28 9.35 0.89 -10.70
N LYS A 29 9.70 1.11 -11.97
CA LYS A 29 10.95 0.58 -12.55
C LYS A 29 12.19 1.16 -11.86
N SER A 30 12.22 2.47 -11.59
CA SER A 30 13.31 3.12 -10.88
C SER A 30 13.43 2.63 -9.43
N LEU A 31 12.31 2.37 -8.74
CA LEU A 31 12.31 1.77 -7.40
C LEU A 31 12.89 0.34 -7.40
N ILE A 32 12.59 -0.47 -8.41
CA ILE A 32 13.20 -1.80 -8.57
C ILE A 32 14.70 -1.67 -8.83
N ASN A 33 15.12 -0.78 -9.73
CA ASN A 33 16.52 -0.56 -10.06
C ASN A 33 17.34 -0.03 -8.88
N LEU A 34 16.72 0.75 -7.99
CA LEU A 34 17.32 1.21 -6.73
C LEU A 34 17.48 0.09 -5.69
N GLY A 35 16.91 -1.09 -5.93
CA GLY A 35 16.79 -2.15 -4.94
C GLY A 35 15.76 -1.84 -3.85
N ALA A 36 15.03 -0.72 -3.98
CA ALA A 36 14.00 -0.28 -3.05
C ALA A 36 12.75 -1.15 -3.12
N LEU A 37 12.51 -1.81 -4.27
CA LEU A 37 11.38 -2.71 -4.48
C LEU A 37 11.87 -4.06 -5.03
N LYS A 38 11.50 -5.16 -4.39
CA LYS A 38 11.78 -6.51 -4.90
C LYS A 38 10.90 -6.78 -6.13
N PRO A 39 11.45 -7.30 -7.24
CA PRO A 39 10.63 -7.76 -8.36
C PRO A 39 9.81 -8.97 -7.90
N MET A 40 8.50 -8.77 -7.74
CA MET A 40 7.51 -9.82 -7.47
C MET A 40 6.58 -9.96 -8.67
N GLY A 41 5.88 -11.09 -8.78
CA GLY A 41 4.99 -11.37 -9.92
C GLY A 41 3.91 -10.32 -10.11
N ASP A 42 3.11 -10.04 -9.08
CA ASP A 42 2.07 -9.01 -9.15
C ASP A 42 2.51 -7.69 -8.49
N LEU A 43 2.89 -6.73 -9.33
CA LEU A 43 3.19 -5.35 -8.90
C LEU A 43 1.98 -4.40 -9.08
N SER A 44 0.79 -4.93 -9.36
CA SER A 44 -0.40 -4.13 -9.64
C SER A 44 -0.84 -3.31 -8.44
N ALA A 45 -0.79 -3.89 -7.23
CA ALA A 45 -1.06 -3.17 -5.99
C ALA A 45 -0.07 -2.01 -5.80
N VAL A 46 1.23 -2.26 -5.95
CA VAL A 46 2.28 -1.23 -5.88
C VAL A 46 2.04 -0.13 -6.91
N ARG A 47 1.70 -0.49 -8.14
CA ARG A 47 1.44 0.47 -9.22
C ARG A 47 0.22 1.34 -8.90
N ARG A 48 -0.87 0.77 -8.37
CA ARG A 48 -2.07 1.53 -7.97
C ARG A 48 -1.78 2.49 -6.82
N SER A 49 -1.08 2.04 -5.78
CA SER A 49 -0.69 2.91 -4.67
C SER A 49 0.24 4.03 -5.11
N VAL A 50 1.27 3.73 -5.90
CA VAL A 50 2.17 4.77 -6.45
C VAL A 50 1.41 5.76 -7.32
N LYS A 51 0.47 5.28 -8.16
CA LYS A 51 -0.37 6.15 -8.99
C LYS A 51 -1.21 7.09 -8.12
N PHE A 52 -1.87 6.57 -7.10
CA PHE A 52 -2.65 7.38 -6.16
C PHE A 52 -1.79 8.45 -5.50
N PHE A 53 -0.58 8.12 -5.05
CA PHE A 53 0.33 9.13 -4.49
C PHE A 53 0.76 10.16 -5.55
N LEU A 54 1.11 9.77 -6.78
CA LEU A 54 1.45 10.74 -7.82
C LEU A 54 0.29 11.68 -8.18
N ASP A 55 -0.95 11.17 -8.13
CA ASP A 55 -2.16 11.94 -8.41
C ASP A 55 -2.53 12.87 -7.23
N ASN A 56 -2.26 12.45 -5.98
CA ASN A 56 -2.73 13.11 -4.76
C ASN A 56 -1.63 13.85 -3.96
N SER A 57 -0.34 13.67 -4.26
CA SER A 57 0.79 14.29 -3.55
C SER A 57 1.03 15.76 -3.88
N LEU A 58 0.34 16.32 -4.87
CA LEU A 58 0.38 17.77 -5.17
C LEU A 58 -0.65 18.57 -4.37
N SER A 59 -1.65 17.91 -3.78
CA SER A 59 -2.58 18.51 -2.83
C SER A 59 -2.01 18.38 -1.42
N GLN A 60 -1.75 19.52 -0.77
CA GLN A 60 -1.09 19.62 0.54
C GLN A 60 -1.85 18.97 1.72
N THR A 61 -3.02 18.38 1.48
CA THR A 61 -3.81 17.67 2.49
C THR A 61 -4.22 16.32 1.96
N ILE A 62 -3.40 15.31 2.22
CA ILE A 62 -3.80 13.92 2.07
C ILE A 62 -4.82 13.65 3.18
N ASP A 63 -6.10 13.62 2.85
CA ASP A 63 -7.13 13.18 3.80
C ASP A 63 -6.90 11.70 4.11
N GLN A 64 -6.64 11.42 5.38
CA GLN A 64 -6.35 10.09 5.88
C GLN A 64 -7.53 9.13 5.65
N GLN A 65 -8.77 9.65 5.70
CA GLN A 65 -9.97 8.86 5.43
C GLN A 65 -10.09 8.50 3.95
N GLN A 66 -9.91 9.46 3.05
CA GLN A 66 -9.92 9.21 1.60
C GLN A 66 -8.83 8.23 1.16
N THR A 67 -7.63 8.36 1.74
CA THR A 67 -6.50 7.46 1.45
C THR A 67 -6.78 6.03 1.89
N MET A 68 -7.38 5.87 3.07
CA MET A 68 -7.70 4.54 3.60
C MET A 68 -8.80 3.86 2.77
N SER A 69 -9.80 4.62 2.31
CA SER A 69 -10.86 4.10 1.43
C SER A 69 -10.37 3.79 0.02
N ALA A 70 -9.48 4.60 -0.55
CA ALA A 70 -9.05 4.48 -1.94
C ALA A 70 -7.93 3.45 -2.14
N ILE A 71 -6.96 3.37 -1.23
CA ILE A 71 -5.78 2.50 -1.36
C ILE A 71 -5.43 1.73 -0.09
N GLY A 72 -6.22 1.78 0.97
CA GLY A 72 -5.89 1.11 2.24
C GLY A 72 -5.63 -0.38 2.08
N GLU A 73 -6.43 -1.06 1.26
CA GLU A 73 -6.24 -2.49 0.95
C GLU A 73 -4.98 -2.75 0.11
N ASP A 74 -4.72 -1.91 -0.89
CA ASP A 74 -3.52 -2.02 -1.71
C ASP A 74 -2.26 -1.78 -0.85
N LEU A 75 -2.27 -0.78 0.04
CA LEU A 75 -1.20 -0.52 0.99
C LEU A 75 -1.01 -1.67 1.98
N PHE A 76 -2.11 -2.25 2.48
CA PHE A 76 -2.05 -3.40 3.39
C PHE A 76 -1.43 -4.62 2.71
N SER A 77 -1.82 -4.91 1.47
CA SER A 77 -1.25 -6.01 0.68
C SER A 77 0.25 -5.82 0.45
N ILE A 78 0.68 -4.61 0.13
CA ILE A 78 2.10 -4.24 -0.01
C ILE A 78 2.82 -4.41 1.33
N ALA A 79 2.24 -3.96 2.44
CA ALA A 79 2.86 -4.09 3.76
C ALA A 79 3.06 -5.55 4.17
N GLN A 80 2.10 -6.42 3.84
CA GLN A 80 2.14 -7.85 4.13
C GLN A 80 3.19 -8.59 3.30
N ASP A 81 3.29 -8.28 2.01
CA ASP A 81 4.27 -8.92 1.12
C ASP A 81 5.70 -8.36 1.28
N GLN A 82 5.88 -7.30 2.08
CA GLN A 82 7.18 -6.67 2.39
C GLN A 82 8.08 -6.46 1.15
N PRO A 83 7.59 -5.92 0.01
CA PRO A 83 8.39 -5.79 -1.19
C PRO A 83 9.42 -4.66 -1.08
N PHE A 84 9.22 -3.72 -0.15
CA PHE A 84 10.11 -2.58 0.02
C PHE A 84 11.35 -2.94 0.84
N ARG A 85 12.52 -2.66 0.26
CA ARG A 85 13.82 -2.81 0.92
C ARG A 85 14.63 -1.54 0.73
N PHE A 86 14.51 -0.61 1.67
CA PHE A 86 15.27 0.64 1.58
C PHE A 86 16.77 0.37 1.73
N PRO A 87 17.61 0.70 0.73
CA PRO A 87 19.05 0.53 0.85
C PRO A 87 19.59 1.39 1.99
N THR A 88 20.58 0.89 2.75
CA THR A 88 21.17 1.62 3.89
C THR A 88 21.71 3.00 3.51
N ALA A 89 22.17 3.16 2.27
CA ALA A 89 22.61 4.45 1.73
C ALA A 89 21.52 5.54 1.81
N PHE A 90 20.25 5.19 1.65
CA PHE A 90 19.13 6.14 1.77
C PHE A 90 18.96 6.66 3.19
N ALA A 91 19.14 5.82 4.21
CA ALA A 91 19.02 6.26 5.60
C ALA A 91 20.05 7.36 5.92
N PHE A 92 21.27 7.27 5.36
CA PHE A 92 22.27 8.32 5.51
C PHE A 92 21.88 9.63 4.82
N VAL A 93 21.25 9.55 3.65
CA VAL A 93 20.78 10.73 2.90
C VAL A 93 19.63 11.40 3.64
N ILE A 94 18.63 10.64 4.10
CA ILE A 94 17.52 11.16 4.90
C ILE A 94 18.06 11.80 6.17
N ARG A 95 18.96 11.13 6.89
CA ARG A 95 19.58 11.70 8.09
C ARG A 95 20.30 13.01 7.80
N ALA A 96 21.05 13.11 6.71
CA ALA A 96 21.75 14.33 6.32
C ALA A 96 20.78 15.48 6.05
N PHE A 97 19.71 15.24 5.29
CA PHE A 97 18.68 16.25 5.04
C PHE A 97 17.93 16.64 6.30
N SER A 98 17.54 15.68 7.15
CA SER A 98 16.88 15.97 8.43
C SER A 98 17.77 16.78 9.37
N THR A 99 19.09 16.51 9.40
CA THR A 99 20.01 17.34 10.18
C THR A 99 20.16 18.75 9.60
N LEU A 100 20.21 18.87 8.27
CA LEU A 100 20.30 20.18 7.61
C LEU A 100 19.03 21.00 7.83
N GLU A 101 17.87 20.38 7.70
CA GLU A 101 16.58 20.98 7.99
C GLU A 101 16.46 21.34 9.46
N GLY A 102 16.86 20.47 10.38
CA GLY A 102 16.85 20.76 11.82
C GLY A 102 17.76 21.94 12.21
N VAL A 103 18.96 22.03 11.63
CA VAL A 103 19.87 23.18 11.84
C VAL A 103 19.29 24.44 11.21
N GLY A 104 18.74 24.36 9.99
CA GLY A 104 18.10 25.49 9.33
C GLY A 104 16.89 26.00 10.11
N HIS A 105 16.08 25.10 10.66
CA HIS A 105 14.90 25.42 11.45
C HIS A 105 15.24 25.99 12.83
N ALA A 106 16.41 25.61 13.40
CA ALA A 106 16.94 26.21 14.61
C ALA A 106 17.43 27.65 14.40
N LEU A 107 17.85 28.02 13.19
CA LEU A 107 18.27 29.39 12.84
C LEU A 107 17.11 30.26 12.36
N ASP A 108 16.19 29.72 11.56
CA ASP A 108 14.99 30.39 11.07
C ASP A 108 13.76 29.46 11.22
N PRO A 109 12.78 29.81 12.06
CA PRO A 109 11.54 29.04 12.24
C PRO A 109 10.70 28.85 10.98
N ASN A 110 10.89 29.64 9.93
CA ASN A 110 10.18 29.50 8.66
C ASN A 110 11.03 28.81 7.58
N PHE A 111 12.23 28.33 7.93
CA PHE A 111 13.11 27.64 7.02
C PHE A 111 12.46 26.34 6.51
N SER A 112 12.42 26.19 5.19
CA SER A 112 11.99 24.95 4.55
C SER A 112 13.05 24.56 3.54
N PHE A 113 13.68 23.41 3.77
CA PHE A 113 14.71 22.89 2.88
C PHE A 113 14.18 22.76 1.43
N VAL A 114 12.91 22.35 1.28
CA VAL A 114 12.24 22.20 -0.02
C VAL A 114 12.21 23.52 -0.80
N LYS A 115 11.93 24.64 -0.14
CA LYS A 115 11.88 25.97 -0.79
C LYS A 115 13.26 26.42 -1.27
N VAL A 116 14.30 26.16 -0.48
CA VAL A 116 15.68 26.52 -0.81
C VAL A 116 16.25 25.60 -1.90
N ALA A 117 15.84 24.34 -1.93
CA ALA A 117 16.26 23.36 -2.93
C ALA A 117 15.52 23.49 -4.28
N ALA A 118 14.40 24.22 -4.33
CA ALA A 118 13.59 24.40 -5.53
C ALA A 118 14.35 24.89 -6.77
N PRO A 119 15.19 25.96 -6.72
CA PRO A 119 15.93 26.42 -7.91
C PRO A 119 16.92 25.37 -8.43
N TYR A 120 17.62 24.67 -7.54
CA TYR A 120 18.55 23.60 -7.93
C TYR A 120 17.83 22.40 -8.56
N THR A 121 16.56 22.21 -8.21
CA THR A 121 15.73 21.18 -8.81
C THR A 121 15.45 21.48 -10.29
N GLN A 122 15.25 22.75 -10.66
CA GLN A 122 15.05 23.17 -12.05
C GLN A 122 16.33 23.02 -12.88
N GLU A 123 17.49 23.37 -12.33
CA GLU A 123 18.78 23.15 -13.00
C GLU A 123 19.03 21.66 -13.28
N LEU A 124 18.65 20.78 -12.34
CA LEU A 124 18.70 19.34 -12.57
C LEU A 124 17.74 18.95 -13.70
N LEU A 125 16.55 19.54 -13.81
CA LEU A 125 15.63 19.25 -14.90
C LEU A 125 16.22 19.61 -16.27
N ASP A 126 16.82 20.79 -16.39
CA ASP A 126 17.41 21.31 -17.63
C ASP A 126 18.61 20.48 -18.10
N LEU A 127 19.43 19.96 -17.17
CA LEU A 127 20.57 19.09 -17.49
C LEU A 127 20.18 17.76 -18.15
N LYS A 128 18.93 17.29 -17.99
CA LYS A 128 18.43 16.12 -18.71
C LYS A 128 17.98 16.45 -20.13
N GLU A 129 17.41 17.64 -20.36
CA GLU A 129 17.08 18.10 -21.72
C GLU A 129 18.34 18.30 -22.57
N LEU A 130 19.43 18.75 -21.94
CA LEU A 130 20.74 18.91 -22.57
C LEU A 130 21.49 17.59 -22.84
N ARG A 131 21.06 16.46 -22.29
CA ARG A 131 21.57 15.16 -22.73
C ARG A 131 20.94 14.85 -24.09
N PRO A 132 21.71 14.67 -25.17
CA PRO A 132 21.18 14.26 -26.46
C PRO A 132 20.72 12.81 -26.35
N THR A 133 19.51 12.63 -25.84
CA THR A 133 18.79 11.35 -25.80
C THR A 133 18.64 10.81 -27.23
N GLY A 134 18.63 11.71 -28.23
CA GLY A 134 18.68 11.36 -29.65
C GLY A 134 19.94 10.60 -30.08
N ALA A 135 21.13 10.89 -29.54
CA ALA A 135 22.35 10.20 -29.98
C ALA A 135 22.38 8.73 -29.53
N LYS A 136 21.84 8.43 -28.34
CA LYS A 136 21.68 7.05 -27.86
C LYS A 136 20.50 6.35 -28.53
N PHE A 137 19.38 7.05 -28.72
CA PHE A 137 18.20 6.50 -29.40
C PHE A 137 18.49 6.15 -30.86
N VAL A 138 19.26 6.97 -31.58
CA VAL A 138 19.71 6.68 -32.95
C VAL A 138 20.72 5.53 -32.97
N GLN A 139 21.59 5.42 -31.97
CA GLN A 139 22.50 4.27 -31.86
C GLN A 139 21.75 2.96 -31.55
N GLU A 140 20.72 2.99 -30.69
CA GLU A 140 19.88 1.84 -30.35
C GLU A 140 19.00 1.42 -31.54
N ILE A 141 18.42 2.38 -32.26
CA ILE A 141 17.66 2.13 -33.49
C ILE A 141 18.58 1.61 -34.60
N ARG A 142 19.80 2.14 -34.74
CA ARG A 142 20.78 1.66 -35.72
C ARG A 142 21.22 0.24 -35.42
N LYS A 143 21.47 -0.09 -34.14
CA LYS A 143 21.78 -1.46 -33.71
C LYS A 143 20.61 -2.42 -33.94
N GLN A 144 19.39 -1.97 -33.66
CA GLN A 144 18.18 -2.76 -33.94
C GLN A 144 17.92 -2.92 -35.44
N ALA A 145 18.24 -1.92 -36.27
CA ALA A 145 18.08 -2.00 -37.72
C ALA A 145 19.15 -2.88 -38.39
N GLU A 146 20.36 -2.96 -37.81
CA GLU A 146 21.43 -3.86 -38.27
C GLU A 146 21.11 -5.34 -37.99
N ASP A 147 20.39 -5.65 -36.90
CA ASP A 147 19.94 -7.01 -36.55
C ASP A 147 18.64 -7.44 -37.29
N VAL A 148 17.91 -6.53 -37.94
CA VAL A 148 16.62 -6.81 -38.59
C VAL A 148 16.75 -7.10 -40.09
N ARG A 149 17.98 -7.10 -40.63
CA ARG A 149 18.19 -7.26 -42.07
C ARG A 149 18.01 -8.69 -42.60
N ASP A 150 17.92 -9.71 -41.73
CA ASP A 150 17.92 -11.11 -42.19
C ASP A 150 16.81 -12.03 -41.64
N SER A 151 15.79 -11.54 -40.92
CA SER A 151 14.62 -12.38 -40.62
C SER A 151 13.39 -11.56 -40.25
N THR A 152 12.48 -11.47 -41.22
CA THR A 152 11.01 -11.40 -41.10
C THR A 152 10.43 -10.99 -39.75
N LEU A 153 9.84 -9.79 -39.72
CA LEU A 153 8.84 -9.31 -38.75
C LEU A 153 9.16 -9.61 -37.28
N SER A 154 10.02 -8.78 -36.67
CA SER A 154 10.10 -8.70 -35.21
C SER A 154 8.78 -8.18 -34.66
N MET A 155 7.97 -9.12 -34.18
CA MET A 155 6.72 -8.92 -33.46
C MET A 155 6.88 -7.80 -32.40
N PRO A 156 5.92 -6.87 -32.29
CA PRO A 156 5.95 -5.85 -31.25
C PRO A 156 5.93 -6.53 -29.88
N HIS A 157 6.67 -5.99 -28.89
CA HIS A 157 6.82 -6.50 -27.51
C HIS A 157 5.56 -7.06 -26.83
N ARG A 158 4.37 -6.67 -27.31
CA ARG A 158 3.09 -7.20 -26.88
C ARG A 158 2.98 -8.72 -27.10
N VAL A 159 3.60 -9.28 -28.13
CA VAL A 159 3.52 -10.73 -28.40
C VAL A 159 4.44 -11.54 -27.48
N GLN A 160 5.61 -11.00 -27.10
CA GLN A 160 6.49 -11.62 -26.09
C GLN A 160 5.78 -11.75 -24.74
N GLN A 161 5.03 -10.71 -24.33
CA GLN A 161 4.22 -10.74 -23.11
C GLN A 161 3.09 -11.77 -23.20
N ILE A 162 2.51 -11.97 -24.38
CA ILE A 162 1.48 -12.98 -24.61
C ILE A 162 2.09 -14.38 -24.54
N GLU A 163 3.28 -14.60 -25.08
CA GLU A 163 3.96 -15.90 -25.01
C GLU A 163 4.32 -16.28 -23.57
N GLU A 164 4.84 -15.35 -22.78
CA GLU A 164 5.09 -15.56 -21.35
C GLU A 164 3.80 -15.87 -20.58
N PHE A 165 2.71 -15.15 -20.88
CA PHE A 165 1.40 -15.38 -20.26
C PHE A 165 0.82 -16.74 -20.64
N VAL A 166 0.96 -17.15 -21.91
CA VAL A 166 0.53 -18.46 -22.42
C VAL A 166 1.36 -19.57 -21.79
N LYS A 167 2.69 -19.42 -21.70
CA LYS A 167 3.56 -20.38 -21.00
C LYS A 167 3.21 -20.55 -19.52
N GLN A 168 2.87 -19.47 -18.83
CA GLN A 168 2.44 -19.52 -17.43
C GLN A 168 1.05 -20.18 -17.26
N LEU A 169 0.15 -20.00 -18.23
CA LEU A 169 -1.15 -20.68 -18.30
C LEU A 169 -1.00 -22.18 -18.57
N GLU A 170 -0.15 -22.55 -19.53
CA GLU A 170 0.10 -23.93 -19.94
C GLU A 170 0.85 -24.72 -18.85
N ALA A 171 1.72 -24.05 -18.09
CA ALA A 171 2.36 -24.60 -16.90
C ALA A 171 1.42 -24.74 -15.69
N GLY A 172 0.17 -24.26 -15.78
CA GLY A 172 -0.82 -24.34 -14.70
C GLY A 172 -0.50 -23.47 -13.48
N ASP A 173 0.49 -22.57 -13.58
CA ASP A 173 1.00 -21.78 -12.46
C ASP A 173 0.19 -20.49 -12.24
N LEU A 174 -0.80 -20.25 -13.11
CA LEU A 174 -1.70 -19.12 -13.03
C LEU A 174 -2.76 -19.37 -11.94
N LYS A 175 -2.37 -19.18 -10.67
CA LYS A 175 -3.29 -19.15 -9.54
C LYS A 175 -4.11 -17.87 -9.61
N LEU A 176 -5.33 -17.97 -10.16
CA LEU A 176 -6.32 -16.91 -10.16
C LEU A 176 -6.73 -16.62 -8.69
N ARG A 177 -5.98 -15.76 -8.01
CA ARG A 177 -6.30 -15.30 -6.66
C ARG A 177 -7.39 -14.25 -6.80
N VAL A 178 -8.63 -14.68 -6.99
CA VAL A 178 -9.77 -13.77 -6.91
C VAL A 178 -9.87 -13.31 -5.45
N ARG A 179 -9.31 -12.14 -5.15
CA ARG A 179 -9.66 -11.39 -3.94
C ARG A 179 -11.10 -10.95 -4.13
N VAL A 180 -12.04 -11.81 -3.77
CA VAL A 180 -13.42 -11.40 -3.58
C VAL A 180 -13.41 -10.56 -2.31
N LEU A 181 -13.30 -9.23 -2.47
CA LEU A 181 -13.40 -8.25 -1.39
C LEU A 181 -14.68 -8.46 -0.55
N GLU A 182 -15.72 -9.04 -1.17
CA GLU A 182 -16.95 -9.44 -0.50
C GLU A 182 -16.79 -10.66 0.42
N SER A 183 -15.88 -11.59 0.14
CA SER A 183 -15.68 -12.80 0.95
C SER A 183 -15.00 -12.50 2.28
N GLU A 184 -13.99 -11.62 2.29
CA GLU A 184 -13.40 -11.14 3.56
C GLU A 184 -14.39 -10.29 4.36
N ARG A 185 -15.21 -9.45 3.69
CA ARG A 185 -16.28 -8.68 4.34
C ARG A 185 -17.37 -9.58 4.92
N ALA A 186 -17.79 -10.62 4.20
CA ALA A 186 -18.74 -11.61 4.67
C ALA A 186 -18.17 -12.41 5.85
N ALA A 187 -16.88 -12.78 5.81
CA ALA A 187 -16.22 -13.48 6.90
C ALA A 187 -16.12 -12.61 8.18
N GLN A 188 -15.82 -11.32 8.05
CA GLN A 188 -15.83 -10.39 9.18
C GLN A 188 -17.24 -10.21 9.76
N LYS A 189 -18.28 -10.03 8.92
CA LYS A 189 -19.68 -9.98 9.40
C LYS A 189 -20.09 -11.28 10.09
N ALA A 190 -19.71 -12.44 9.53
CA ALA A 190 -19.97 -13.75 10.13
C ALA A 190 -19.30 -13.91 11.50
N THR A 191 -18.07 -13.41 11.66
CA THR A 191 -17.33 -13.48 12.93
C THR A 191 -17.99 -12.62 14.02
N ILE A 192 -18.43 -11.40 13.69
CA ILE A 192 -19.14 -10.51 14.62
C ILE A 192 -20.48 -11.11 15.02
N LEU A 193 -21.23 -11.69 14.07
CA LEU A 193 -22.49 -12.39 14.33
C LEU A 193 -22.28 -13.65 15.19
N GLN A 194 -21.20 -14.41 15.00
CA GLN A 194 -20.85 -15.53 15.87
C GLN A 194 -20.57 -15.08 17.31
N ILE A 195 -19.81 -14.00 17.50
CA ILE A 195 -19.56 -13.46 18.85
C ILE A 195 -20.87 -12.98 19.51
N ALA A 196 -21.73 -12.31 18.74
CA ALA A 196 -23.04 -11.86 19.24
C ALA A 196 -23.94 -13.04 19.64
N THR A 197 -24.01 -14.10 18.83
CA THR A 197 -24.78 -15.31 19.15
C THR A 197 -24.23 -16.02 20.40
N MET A 198 -22.90 -16.09 20.55
CA MET A 198 -22.28 -16.65 21.75
C MET A 198 -22.64 -15.88 23.02
N TYR A 199 -22.68 -14.54 22.97
CA TYR A 199 -23.14 -13.72 24.11
C TYR A 199 -24.64 -13.90 24.40
N THR A 200 -25.49 -14.02 23.37
CA THR A 200 -26.92 -14.31 23.56
C THR A 200 -27.14 -15.65 24.25
N VAL A 201 -26.42 -16.68 23.82
CA VAL A 201 -26.50 -18.01 24.44
C VAL A 201 -26.02 -17.97 25.89
N MET A 202 -24.86 -17.37 26.16
CA MET A 202 -24.32 -17.18 27.51
C MET A 202 -25.31 -16.44 28.42
N ALA A 203 -25.83 -15.29 27.98
CA ALA A 203 -26.80 -14.52 28.75
C ALA A 203 -28.08 -15.33 29.03
N GLY A 204 -28.63 -16.02 28.03
CA GLY A 204 -29.80 -16.88 28.18
C GLY A 204 -29.58 -18.04 29.15
N THR A 205 -28.43 -18.71 29.07
CA THR A 205 -28.08 -19.80 30.00
C THR A 205 -27.91 -19.32 31.43
N LEU A 206 -27.29 -18.15 31.65
CA LEU A 206 -27.11 -17.57 32.99
C LEU A 206 -28.45 -17.10 33.59
N LEU A 207 -29.36 -16.56 32.78
CA LEU A 207 -30.71 -16.23 33.23
C LEU A 207 -31.49 -17.48 33.63
N ASN A 208 -31.42 -18.55 32.82
CA ASN A 208 -32.10 -19.81 33.12
C ASN A 208 -31.56 -20.45 34.41
N LEU A 209 -30.23 -20.43 34.57
CA LEU A 209 -29.56 -20.90 35.79
C LEU A 209 -29.95 -20.07 37.02
N GLY A 210 -30.03 -18.74 36.88
CA GLY A 210 -30.49 -17.84 37.95
C GLY A 210 -31.93 -18.14 38.40
N ILE A 211 -32.83 -18.43 37.45
CA ILE A 211 -34.23 -18.76 37.73
C ILE A 211 -34.32 -20.12 38.44
N ALA A 212 -33.60 -21.13 37.94
CA ALA A 212 -33.62 -22.49 38.51
C ALA A 212 -33.00 -22.54 39.92
N LEU A 213 -31.93 -21.79 40.19
CA LEU A 213 -31.30 -21.74 41.51
C LEU A 213 -32.09 -20.90 42.52
N SER A 214 -32.80 -19.87 42.04
CA SER A 214 -33.72 -19.09 42.85
C SER A 214 -34.90 -19.94 43.34
N SER A 215 -35.44 -20.82 42.49
CA SER A 215 -36.53 -21.74 42.89
C SER A 215 -36.08 -22.80 43.91
N GLN A 216 -34.79 -23.13 43.97
CA GLN A 216 -34.19 -24.05 44.94
C GLN A 216 -33.72 -23.38 46.24
N GLY A 217 -33.91 -22.06 46.40
CA GLY A 217 -33.61 -21.33 47.63
C GLY A 217 -32.17 -20.81 47.76
N TYR A 218 -31.30 -21.01 46.77
CA TYR A 218 -29.91 -20.51 46.77
C TYR A 218 -29.82 -19.06 46.26
N GLN A 219 -30.38 -18.11 47.00
CA GLN A 219 -30.51 -16.71 46.56
C GLN A 219 -29.17 -15.99 46.28
N ILE A 220 -28.11 -16.30 47.03
CA ILE A 220 -26.78 -15.69 46.84
C ILE A 220 -26.21 -16.07 45.47
N VAL A 221 -26.31 -17.35 45.10
CA VAL A 221 -25.81 -17.86 43.81
C VAL A 221 -26.69 -17.36 42.67
N ALA A 222 -28.02 -17.32 42.86
CA ALA A 222 -28.94 -16.77 41.87
C ALA A 222 -28.64 -15.29 41.54
N ASN A 223 -28.43 -14.45 42.55
CA ASN A 223 -28.08 -13.03 42.36
C ASN A 223 -26.76 -12.85 41.60
N SER A 224 -25.77 -13.72 41.83
CA SER A 224 -24.51 -13.71 41.08
C SER A 224 -24.71 -14.04 39.60
N SER A 225 -25.60 -15.00 39.28
CA SER A 225 -25.93 -15.37 37.91
C SER A 225 -26.70 -14.26 37.17
N TYR A 226 -27.61 -13.55 37.85
CA TYR A 226 -28.30 -12.39 37.27
C TYR A 226 -27.36 -11.22 36.95
N LEU A 227 -26.40 -10.94 37.83
CA LEU A 227 -25.35 -9.95 37.57
C LEU A 227 -24.49 -10.33 36.36
N GLY A 228 -24.08 -11.61 36.28
CA GLY A 228 -23.36 -12.14 35.13
C GLY A 228 -24.14 -12.00 33.82
N ALA A 229 -25.43 -12.35 33.83
CA ALA A 229 -26.32 -12.18 32.68
C ALA A 229 -26.42 -10.72 32.23
N GLY A 230 -26.49 -9.78 33.18
CA GLY A 230 -26.49 -8.34 32.90
C GLY A 230 -25.23 -7.88 32.16
N VAL A 231 -24.04 -8.32 32.59
CA VAL A 231 -22.77 -8.00 31.93
C VAL A 231 -22.76 -8.52 30.49
N PHE A 232 -23.13 -9.78 30.25
CA PHE A 232 -23.20 -10.34 28.90
C PHE A 232 -24.22 -9.64 28.01
N PHE A 233 -25.34 -9.18 28.57
CA PHE A 233 -26.32 -8.39 27.83
C PHE A 233 -25.75 -7.02 27.40
N THR A 234 -24.99 -6.34 28.27
CA THR A 234 -24.32 -5.08 27.89
C THR A 234 -23.28 -5.28 26.78
N LEU A 235 -22.52 -6.38 26.83
CA LEU A 235 -21.54 -6.73 25.80
C LEU A 235 -22.21 -7.07 24.45
N LEU A 236 -23.37 -7.74 24.48
CA LEU A 236 -24.20 -7.98 23.30
C LEU A 236 -24.65 -6.67 22.66
N VAL A 237 -25.17 -5.73 23.46
CA VAL A 237 -25.60 -4.41 22.98
C VAL A 237 -24.42 -3.66 22.34
N GLN A 238 -23.24 -3.68 22.97
CA GLN A 238 -22.03 -3.07 22.39
C GLN A 238 -21.60 -3.74 21.08
N SER A 239 -21.65 -5.07 20.99
CA SER A 239 -21.36 -5.83 19.76
C SER A 239 -22.30 -5.43 18.62
N MET A 240 -23.61 -5.35 18.90
CA MET A 240 -24.62 -4.93 17.93
C MET A 240 -24.46 -3.46 17.51
N GLN A 241 -24.05 -2.58 18.43
CA GLN A 241 -23.73 -1.18 18.09
C GLN A 241 -22.51 -1.08 17.18
N ARG A 242 -21.47 -1.91 17.38
CA ARG A 242 -20.33 -1.98 16.47
C ARG A 242 -20.76 -2.43 15.07
N LEU A 243 -21.62 -3.44 14.97
CA LEU A 243 -22.17 -3.91 13.70
C LEU A 243 -22.94 -2.80 12.96
N ARG A 244 -23.81 -2.06 13.66
CA ARG A 244 -24.55 -0.91 13.09
C ARG A 244 -23.65 0.24 12.66
N LYS A 245 -22.53 0.47 13.34
CA LYS A 245 -21.53 1.47 12.91
C LYS A 245 -20.86 1.03 11.61
N LEU A 246 -20.49 -0.24 11.46
CA LEU A 246 -19.95 -0.77 10.20
C LEU A 246 -20.96 -0.63 9.05
N ASP A 247 -22.22 -1.02 9.24
CA ASP A 247 -23.25 -0.91 8.19
C ASP A 247 -23.55 0.56 7.80
N LYS A 248 -23.46 1.51 8.76
CA LYS A 248 -23.62 2.95 8.46
C LYS A 248 -22.45 3.52 7.65
N PHE A 249 -21.22 3.07 7.91
CA PHE A 249 -20.07 3.41 7.08
C PHE A 249 -20.22 2.83 5.67
N GLU A 250 -20.79 1.63 5.54
CA GLU A 250 -20.98 0.93 4.27
C GLU A 250 -22.04 1.59 3.36
N LYS A 251 -23.09 2.20 3.92
CA LYS A 251 -24.10 2.97 3.15
C LYS A 251 -23.64 4.36 2.69
N MET A 252 -22.49 4.84 3.18
CA MET A 252 -21.96 6.16 2.88
C MET A 252 -20.87 6.13 1.80
N ILE A 253 -20.46 4.94 1.38
CA ILE A 253 -19.53 4.65 0.27
C ILE A 253 -20.37 4.21 -0.92
#